data_AF-A0A5J4X7B8-F1
#
_entry.id   AF-A0A5J4X7B8-F1
#
_cell.length_a   1.000
_cell.length_b   1.000
_cell.length_c   1.000
_cell.angle_alpha   90.00
_cell.angle_beta   90.00
_cell.angle_gamma   90.00
#
_symmetry.space_group_name_H-M   'P 1'
#
loop_
_entity.id
_entity.type
_entity.pdbx_description
1 polymer ?
#
loop_
_entity_poly.entity_id
_entity_poly.type
_entity_poly.pdbx_seq_one_letter_code
_entity_poly.pdbx_strand_id
1 'polypeptide(L)'
;MCSITPVTLSIKNYVVTEVTANLSRYKATDDCLQTVCEFFANKSFVVTAQRVEVWSLLTSATTTGIRTSQNIPFSHVTDLSLLFPKDARATTCYENPCYHNMQVTACGRNFFDKPMNTLNQQFFQMQLNVSNFDLLFEATDEFEVALTIQRNAASRRLNPHIDLTSFMITLQCERNSNGALTFDGLDTQNQNVSVQLSGVQIYQNDTNCNYNVDLMGKRPPPFILCAIHDNFWLFGPANGGSYVYNANNSFDEMICQIEG
;
A
#
# COMPACT_ATOMS: atom_id res chain seq x y z
N MET A 1 19.92 -19.29 -14.04
CA MET A 1 18.59 -19.03 -13.49
C MET A 1 18.68 -19.23 -11.98
N CYS A 2 18.53 -18.18 -11.16
CA CYS A 2 18.47 -18.37 -9.70
C CYS A 2 17.07 -18.89 -9.35
N SER A 3 16.99 -20.06 -8.75
CA SER A 3 15.76 -20.53 -8.12
C SER A 3 15.51 -19.68 -6.88
N ILE A 4 14.56 -18.75 -6.97
CA ILE A 4 14.06 -18.02 -5.81
C ILE A 4 13.08 -18.95 -5.11
N THR A 5 13.54 -19.69 -4.12
CA THR A 5 12.65 -20.40 -3.21
C THR A 5 11.95 -19.38 -2.32
N PRO A 6 10.61 -19.35 -2.27
CA PRO A 6 9.88 -18.46 -1.38
C PRO A 6 10.23 -18.80 0.07
N VAL A 7 10.71 -17.79 0.80
CA VAL A 7 10.87 -17.88 2.26
C VAL A 7 9.53 -17.49 2.87
N THR A 8 8.79 -18.49 3.34
CA THR A 8 7.57 -18.27 4.11
C THR A 8 7.96 -18.06 5.57
N LEU A 9 7.94 -16.82 6.05
CA LEU A 9 8.10 -16.51 7.47
C LEU A 9 6.76 -16.78 8.17
N SER A 10 6.62 -17.96 8.78
CA SER A 10 5.45 -18.29 9.61
C SER A 10 5.74 -17.94 11.06
N ILE A 11 5.28 -16.77 11.51
CA ILE A 11 5.35 -16.37 12.92
C ILE A 11 4.14 -16.97 13.60
N LYS A 12 4.31 -18.16 14.18
CA LYS A 12 3.20 -18.92 14.76
C LYS A 12 2.72 -18.39 16.11
N ASN A 13 3.59 -17.69 16.85
CA ASN A 13 3.30 -17.16 18.17
C ASN A 13 4.19 -15.94 18.41
N TYR A 14 3.61 -14.74 18.40
CA TYR A 14 4.27 -13.56 18.95
C TYR A 14 3.57 -13.21 20.26
N VAL A 15 4.36 -12.84 21.26
CA VAL A 15 3.85 -12.26 22.51
C VAL A 15 4.21 -10.80 22.45
N VAL A 16 3.22 -9.92 22.48
CA VAL A 16 3.46 -8.48 22.64
C VAL A 16 3.88 -8.28 24.09
N THR A 17 5.17 -8.06 24.33
CA THR A 17 5.72 -7.91 25.68
C THR A 17 5.59 -6.49 26.22
N GLU A 18 5.49 -5.50 25.33
CA GLU A 18 5.42 -4.08 25.70
C GLU A 18 4.63 -3.30 24.64
N VAL A 19 3.72 -2.44 25.08
CA VAL A 19 3.00 -1.48 24.23
C VAL A 19 3.26 -0.09 24.81
N THR A 20 3.85 0.79 24.01
CA THR A 20 4.12 2.18 24.42
C THR A 20 3.15 3.11 23.72
N ALA A 21 2.38 3.90 24.48
CA ALA A 21 1.53 4.96 23.94
C ALA A 21 2.15 6.33 24.24
N ASN A 22 2.34 7.16 23.23
CA ASN A 22 2.83 8.53 23.41
C ASN A 22 1.65 9.46 23.72
N LEU A 23 1.42 9.72 25.01
CA LEU A 23 0.41 10.68 25.46
C LEU A 23 1.01 12.08 25.47
N SER A 24 0.72 12.86 24.43
CA SER A 24 1.06 14.28 24.43
C SER A 24 0.11 15.05 25.38
N ARG A 25 0.68 15.96 26.21
CA ARG A 25 0.06 16.88 27.21
C ARG A 25 0.40 16.55 28.68
N TYR A 26 -0.35 17.15 29.62
CA TYR A 26 -0.09 17.19 31.05
C TYR A 26 0.16 15.79 31.65
N LYS A 27 1.01 15.76 32.69
CA LYS A 27 1.37 14.55 33.44
C LYS A 27 0.12 13.78 33.88
N ALA A 28 0.04 12.50 33.52
CA ALA A 28 -1.00 11.59 34.03
C ALA A 28 -0.85 11.41 35.55
N THR A 29 -1.96 11.37 36.28
CA THR A 29 -1.98 11.05 37.71
C THR A 29 -1.77 9.55 37.93
N ASP A 30 -1.27 9.16 39.11
CA ASP A 30 -1.07 7.75 39.45
C ASP A 30 -2.39 6.96 39.38
N ASP A 31 -3.52 7.56 39.81
CA ASP A 31 -4.86 6.98 39.67
C ASP A 31 -5.24 6.72 38.20
N CYS A 32 -4.89 7.64 37.29
CA CYS A 32 -5.14 7.47 35.86
C CYS A 32 -4.31 6.33 35.28
N LEU A 33 -3.03 6.26 35.65
CA LEU A 33 -2.14 5.15 35.25
C LEU A 33 -2.64 3.80 35.77
N GLN A 34 -3.06 3.75 37.04
CA GLN A 34 -3.60 2.54 37.65
C GLN A 34 -4.89 2.08 36.95
N THR A 35 -5.81 3.01 36.64
CA THR A 35 -7.03 2.71 35.89
C THR A 35 -6.74 2.15 34.50
N VAL A 36 -5.72 2.70 33.81
CA VAL A 36 -5.29 2.21 32.49
C VAL A 36 -4.67 0.80 32.60
N CYS A 37 -3.83 0.56 33.61
CA CYS A 37 -3.27 -0.76 33.88
C CYS A 37 -4.37 -1.79 34.17
N GLU A 38 -5.35 -1.44 35.01
CA GLU A 38 -6.49 -2.31 35.34
C GLU A 38 -7.36 -2.63 34.14
N PHE A 39 -7.57 -1.66 33.24
CA PHE A 39 -8.29 -1.86 32.00
C PHE A 39 -7.61 -2.92 31.13
N PHE A 40 -6.31 -2.76 30.85
CA PHE A 40 -5.59 -3.71 29.98
C PHE A 40 -5.31 -5.06 30.63
N ALA A 41 -5.26 -5.13 31.97
CA ALA A 41 -5.04 -6.37 32.70
C ALA A 41 -6.30 -7.26 32.78
N ASN A 42 -7.50 -6.66 32.76
CA ASN A 42 -8.74 -7.37 33.07
C ASN A 42 -9.79 -7.35 31.96
N LYS A 43 -9.68 -6.42 30.99
CA LYS A 43 -10.66 -6.27 29.92
C LYS A 43 -10.05 -6.62 28.57
N SER A 44 -10.78 -7.38 27.77
CA SER A 44 -10.44 -7.57 26.38
C SER A 44 -10.61 -6.25 25.61
N PHE A 45 -9.75 -6.00 24.63
CA PHE A 45 -9.79 -4.78 23.82
C PHE A 45 -9.40 -5.05 22.38
N VAL A 46 -9.83 -4.16 21.49
CA VAL A 46 -9.56 -4.23 20.05
C VAL A 46 -8.52 -3.19 19.67
N VAL A 47 -7.53 -3.60 18.89
CA VAL A 47 -6.58 -2.69 18.23
C VAL A 47 -6.81 -2.78 16.74
N THR A 48 -7.05 -1.66 16.07
CA THR A 48 -7.18 -1.64 14.60
C THR A 48 -5.84 -1.99 13.95
N ALA A 49 -5.90 -2.66 12.80
CA ALA A 49 -4.74 -3.10 12.05
C ALA A 49 -5.04 -3.08 10.55
N GLN A 50 -4.00 -3.22 9.74
CA GLN A 50 -4.15 -3.41 8.31
C GLN A 50 -3.46 -4.70 7.89
N ARG A 51 -4.12 -5.44 7.00
CA ARG A 51 -3.52 -6.59 6.31
C ARG A 51 -3.22 -6.17 4.87
N VAL A 52 -2.01 -6.48 4.43
CA VAL A 52 -1.60 -6.26 3.04
C VAL A 52 -1.46 -7.61 2.34
N GLU A 53 -2.24 -7.81 1.29
CA GLU A 53 -2.06 -8.91 0.34
C GLU A 53 -1.28 -8.44 -0.87
N VAL A 54 -0.29 -9.22 -1.31
CA VAL A 54 0.67 -8.79 -2.32
C VAL A 54 0.52 -9.66 -3.57
N TRP A 55 0.32 -9.01 -4.72
CA TRP A 55 0.18 -9.63 -6.02
C TRP A 55 1.24 -9.09 -6.98
N SER A 56 2.14 -9.95 -7.46
CA SER A 56 3.04 -9.60 -8.55
C SER A 56 2.30 -9.68 -9.88
N LEU A 57 2.22 -8.58 -10.62
CA LEU A 57 1.63 -8.58 -11.95
C LEU A 57 2.50 -9.40 -12.91
N LEU A 58 1.91 -10.05 -13.91
CA LEU A 58 2.65 -11.00 -14.75
C LEU A 58 3.60 -10.35 -15.77
N THR A 59 3.39 -9.06 -16.07
CA THR A 59 4.08 -8.38 -17.18
C THR A 59 4.92 -7.22 -16.69
N SER A 60 6.22 -7.25 -17.01
CA SER A 60 7.13 -6.11 -16.84
C SER A 60 6.85 -4.99 -17.85
N ALA A 61 7.33 -3.79 -17.56
CA ALA A 61 7.34 -2.68 -18.50
C ALA A 61 7.97 -3.04 -19.85
N THR A 62 7.40 -2.52 -20.94
CA THR A 62 8.02 -2.47 -22.27
C THR A 62 8.56 -1.05 -22.54
N THR A 63 9.32 -0.89 -23.64
CA THR A 63 9.84 0.42 -24.08
C THR A 63 8.74 1.43 -24.42
N THR A 64 7.53 0.94 -24.73
CA THR A 64 6.37 1.78 -25.04
C THR A 64 5.50 2.07 -23.81
N GLY A 65 5.77 1.45 -22.66
CA GLY A 65 4.99 1.65 -21.43
C GLY A 65 4.57 0.34 -20.77
N ILE A 66 3.43 0.36 -20.08
CA ILE A 66 2.83 -0.81 -19.44
C ILE A 66 1.40 -1.01 -19.94
N ARG A 67 1.05 -2.27 -20.19
CA ARG A 67 -0.34 -2.72 -20.32
C ARG A 67 -0.44 -4.13 -19.78
N THR A 68 -0.99 -4.28 -18.58
CA THR A 68 -1.16 -5.58 -17.92
C THR A 68 -2.56 -5.71 -17.37
N SER A 69 -3.06 -6.94 -17.34
CA SER A 69 -4.35 -7.30 -16.76
C SER A 69 -4.17 -8.57 -15.94
N GLN A 70 -4.73 -8.60 -14.73
CA GLN A 70 -4.75 -9.79 -13.89
C GLN A 70 -6.11 -9.91 -13.20
N ASN A 71 -6.60 -11.15 -13.12
CA ASN A 71 -7.83 -11.46 -12.40
C ASN A 71 -7.47 -11.79 -10.95
N ILE A 72 -7.96 -10.99 -10.02
CA ILE A 72 -7.66 -11.09 -8.59
C ILE A 72 -8.99 -11.12 -7.82
N PRO A 73 -9.20 -12.08 -6.90
CA PRO A 73 -10.36 -12.05 -6.03
C PRO A 73 -10.16 -10.96 -4.97
N PHE A 74 -10.91 -9.88 -5.08
CA PHE A 74 -10.94 -8.85 -4.04
C PHE A 74 -12.17 -8.99 -3.17
N SER A 75 -11.97 -8.88 -1.87
CA SER A 75 -13.04 -8.94 -0.86
C SER A 75 -12.64 -8.05 0.30
N HIS A 76 -13.47 -7.08 0.65
CA HIS A 76 -13.25 -6.13 1.74
C HIS A 76 -11.91 -5.36 1.61
N VAL A 77 -11.66 -4.79 0.42
CA VAL A 77 -10.45 -4.00 0.15
C VAL A 77 -10.75 -2.53 0.40
N THR A 78 -9.98 -1.91 1.29
CA THR A 78 -10.14 -0.48 1.63
C THR A 78 -9.30 0.41 0.72
N ASP A 79 -8.07 -0.01 0.45
CA ASP A 79 -7.13 0.68 -0.42
C ASP A 79 -6.37 -0.31 -1.32
N LEU A 80 -5.99 0.15 -2.51
CA LEU A 80 -4.99 -0.52 -3.34
C LEU A 80 -3.72 0.32 -3.38
N SER A 81 -2.57 -0.34 -3.47
CA SER A 81 -1.29 0.32 -3.63
C SER A 81 -0.48 -0.31 -4.76
N LEU A 82 0.13 0.53 -5.59
CA LEU A 82 1.05 0.12 -6.65
C LEU A 82 2.48 0.45 -6.26
N LEU A 83 3.32 -0.57 -6.31
CA LEU A 83 4.73 -0.52 -6.02
C LEU A 83 5.56 -0.83 -7.26
N PHE A 84 6.66 -0.10 -7.39
CA PHE A 84 7.49 -0.05 -8.60
C PHE A 84 8.93 -0.44 -8.25
N PRO A 85 9.26 -1.74 -8.13
CA PRO A 85 10.58 -2.18 -7.67
C PRO A 85 11.68 -1.68 -8.61
N LYS A 86 12.75 -1.15 -8.01
CA LYS A 86 13.92 -0.66 -8.76
C LYS A 86 14.61 -1.77 -9.56
N ASP A 87 14.84 -2.91 -8.91
CA ASP A 87 15.44 -4.10 -9.52
C ASP A 87 14.92 -5.39 -8.87
N ALA A 88 15.18 -6.54 -9.48
CA ALA A 88 14.60 -7.82 -9.05
C ALA A 88 15.10 -8.33 -7.68
N ARG A 89 16.15 -7.71 -7.14
CA ARG A 89 16.71 -8.01 -5.80
C ARG A 89 16.26 -6.99 -4.76
N ALA A 90 15.69 -5.86 -5.19
CA ALA A 90 15.16 -4.85 -4.29
C ALA A 90 13.81 -5.30 -3.72
N THR A 91 13.75 -5.43 -2.38
CA THR A 91 12.52 -5.77 -1.65
C THR A 91 11.85 -4.56 -1.03
N THR A 92 12.60 -3.48 -0.80
CA THR A 92 12.12 -2.26 -0.13
C THR A 92 12.36 -1.00 -0.93
N CYS A 93 13.00 -1.09 -2.10
CA CYS A 93 13.37 0.07 -2.92
C CYS A 93 12.43 0.20 -4.12
N TYR A 94 11.54 1.19 -4.06
CA TYR A 94 10.52 1.48 -5.05
C TYR A 94 10.71 2.87 -5.64
N GLU A 95 10.78 2.98 -6.96
CA GLU A 95 11.08 4.23 -7.65
C GLU A 95 9.94 4.66 -8.57
N ASN A 96 9.71 5.97 -8.69
CA ASN A 96 8.71 6.51 -9.61
C ASN A 96 9.02 6.07 -11.06
N PRO A 97 8.10 5.34 -11.74
CA PRO A 97 8.30 4.86 -13.10
C PRO A 97 8.25 5.97 -14.15
N CYS A 98 7.89 7.21 -13.79
CA CYS A 98 7.77 8.37 -14.68
C CYS A 98 6.89 8.06 -15.91
N TYR A 99 5.66 7.61 -15.66
CA TYR A 99 4.66 7.34 -16.68
C TYR A 99 3.70 8.52 -16.87
N HIS A 100 3.36 8.77 -18.13
CA HIS A 100 2.24 9.60 -18.55
C HIS A 100 1.06 8.73 -18.96
N ASN A 101 -0.13 9.34 -18.93
CA ASN A 101 -1.36 8.67 -19.30
C ASN A 101 -1.59 7.35 -18.54
N MET A 102 -1.21 7.31 -17.26
CA MET A 102 -1.37 6.14 -16.39
C MET A 102 -2.84 6.01 -15.99
N GLN A 103 -3.40 4.82 -16.13
CA GLN A 103 -4.78 4.52 -15.75
C GLN A 103 -4.88 3.14 -15.11
N VAL A 104 -5.64 3.08 -14.03
CA VAL A 104 -5.99 1.86 -13.31
C VAL A 104 -7.48 1.63 -13.47
N THR A 105 -7.84 0.43 -13.90
CA THR A 105 -9.23 0.03 -14.14
C THR A 105 -9.50 -1.28 -13.40
N ALA A 106 -10.57 -1.32 -12.61
CA ALA A 106 -11.08 -2.53 -11.97
C ALA A 106 -12.56 -2.70 -12.32
N CYS A 107 -13.02 -3.93 -12.55
CA CYS A 107 -14.41 -4.22 -12.95
C CYS A 107 -14.89 -3.39 -14.17
N GLY A 108 -13.99 -3.06 -15.11
CA GLY A 108 -14.33 -2.23 -16.27
C GLY A 108 -14.58 -0.75 -15.96
N ARG A 109 -14.31 -0.30 -14.74
CA ARG A 109 -14.41 1.09 -14.31
C ARG A 109 -13.04 1.63 -13.90
N ASN A 110 -12.78 2.88 -14.24
CA ASN A 110 -11.51 3.51 -13.91
C ASN A 110 -11.55 4.03 -12.48
N PHE A 111 -10.45 3.88 -11.74
CA PHE A 111 -10.28 4.52 -10.43
C PHE A 111 -10.29 6.05 -10.55
N PHE A 112 -9.74 6.56 -11.65
CA PHE A 112 -9.75 7.98 -11.98
C PHE A 112 -10.37 8.22 -13.35
N ASP A 113 -11.25 9.22 -13.43
CA ASP A 113 -11.90 9.62 -14.68
C ASP A 113 -10.89 10.05 -15.74
N LYS A 114 -9.79 10.69 -15.31
CA LYS A 114 -8.71 11.15 -16.18
C LYS A 114 -7.45 10.34 -15.93
N PRO A 115 -6.75 9.92 -16.99
CA PRO A 115 -5.46 9.27 -16.86
C PRO A 115 -4.44 10.26 -16.29
N MET A 116 -3.56 9.76 -15.44
CA MET A 116 -2.65 10.57 -14.62
C MET A 116 -1.24 10.61 -15.19
N ASN A 117 -0.54 11.70 -14.89
CA ASN A 117 0.90 11.80 -15.07
C ASN A 117 1.58 11.81 -13.71
N THR A 118 2.42 10.82 -13.46
CA THR A 118 3.18 10.63 -12.21
C THR A 118 4.14 11.78 -11.86
N LEU A 119 4.36 12.73 -12.77
CA LEU A 119 5.19 13.92 -12.56
C LEU A 119 4.39 15.22 -12.37
N ASN A 120 3.07 15.20 -12.54
CA ASN A 120 2.27 16.43 -12.48
C ASN A 120 1.91 16.79 -11.02
N GLN A 121 1.84 18.08 -10.73
CA GLN A 121 1.43 18.60 -9.40
C GLN A 121 0.05 18.07 -8.94
N GLN A 122 -0.89 17.85 -9.88
CA GLN A 122 -2.19 17.26 -9.56
C GLN A 122 -2.07 15.84 -9.00
N PHE A 123 -1.13 15.05 -9.50
CA PHE A 123 -0.87 13.70 -9.01
C PHE A 123 -0.28 13.74 -7.60
N PHE A 124 0.67 14.66 -7.36
CA PHE A 124 1.25 14.87 -6.03
C PHE A 124 0.17 15.20 -4.98
N GLN A 125 -0.66 16.21 -5.25
CA GLN A 125 -1.73 16.61 -4.33
C GLN A 125 -2.70 15.46 -4.05
N MET A 126 -3.02 14.68 -5.09
CA MET A 126 -3.89 13.52 -4.95
C MET A 126 -3.28 12.45 -4.04
N GLN A 127 -2.00 12.12 -4.22
CA GLN A 127 -1.34 11.11 -3.40
C GLN A 127 -1.22 11.53 -1.93
N LEU A 128 -1.01 12.82 -1.65
CA LEU A 128 -1.06 13.36 -0.29
C LEU A 128 -2.46 13.17 0.34
N ASN A 129 -3.52 13.57 -0.38
CA ASN A 129 -4.89 13.45 0.10
C ASN A 129 -5.31 11.99 0.30
N VAL A 130 -4.92 11.09 -0.62
CA VAL A 130 -5.27 9.67 -0.57
C VAL A 130 -4.55 8.94 0.56
N SER A 131 -3.34 9.39 0.91
CA SER A 131 -2.57 8.78 1.99
C SER A 131 -3.01 9.23 3.38
N ASN A 132 -4.04 10.09 3.48
CA ASN A 132 -4.59 10.62 4.73
C ASN A 132 -3.49 11.21 5.68
N PHE A 133 -2.47 11.88 5.13
CA PHE A 133 -1.44 12.61 5.90
C PHE A 133 -1.98 13.92 6.50
N ASP A 134 -3.21 13.89 7.01
CA ASP A 134 -4.02 15.09 7.21
C ASP A 134 -3.98 15.60 8.66
N LEU A 135 -3.45 14.81 9.61
CA LEU A 135 -3.67 15.05 11.04
C LEU A 135 -2.53 14.62 11.96
N LEU A 136 -2.20 13.32 11.99
CA LEU A 136 -1.34 12.70 13.03
C LEU A 136 0.02 12.23 12.52
N PHE A 137 0.17 12.04 11.21
CA PHE A 137 1.36 11.50 10.58
C PHE A 137 1.82 12.46 9.49
N GLU A 138 3.13 12.70 9.45
CA GLU A 138 3.80 13.45 8.40
C GLU A 138 4.36 12.46 7.38
N ALA A 139 4.37 12.83 6.10
CA ALA A 139 5.07 12.05 5.11
C ALA A 139 6.57 12.04 5.43
N THR A 140 7.26 10.93 5.12
CA THR A 140 8.72 10.93 5.25
C THR A 140 9.32 11.86 4.19
N ASP A 141 10.42 12.55 4.53
CA ASP A 141 11.16 13.39 3.58
C ASP A 141 11.43 12.63 2.26
N GLU A 142 11.78 11.36 2.36
CA GLU A 142 12.04 10.47 1.22
C GLU A 142 10.82 10.27 0.33
N PHE A 143 9.63 10.08 0.91
CA PHE A 143 8.39 9.90 0.16
C PHE A 143 7.99 11.20 -0.57
N GLU A 144 8.07 12.35 0.12
CA GLU A 144 7.78 13.65 -0.48
C GLU A 144 8.73 13.97 -1.64
N VAL A 145 10.03 13.75 -1.42
CA VAL A 145 11.08 13.96 -2.42
C VAL A 145 10.90 12.98 -3.60
N ALA A 146 10.53 11.72 -3.35
CA ALA A 146 10.25 10.73 -4.40
C ALA A 146 9.05 11.11 -5.29
N LEU A 147 8.08 11.85 -4.76
CA LEU A 147 6.94 12.35 -5.53
C LEU A 147 7.24 13.64 -6.31
N THR A 148 8.09 14.51 -5.78
CA THR A 148 8.31 15.87 -6.31
C THR A 148 9.51 16.00 -7.25
N ILE A 149 10.57 15.21 -7.03
CA ILE A 149 11.77 15.29 -7.85
C ILE A 149 11.56 14.59 -9.20
N GLN A 150 11.52 15.39 -10.26
CA GLN A 150 11.49 14.90 -11.62
C GLN A 150 12.80 14.17 -11.97
N ARG A 151 12.70 12.86 -12.21
CA ARG A 151 13.86 12.04 -12.62
C ARG A 151 14.16 12.08 -14.11
N ASN A 152 13.22 12.52 -14.94
CA ASN A 152 13.39 12.50 -16.39
C ASN A 152 12.79 13.78 -17.00
N ALA A 153 13.59 14.48 -17.80
CA ALA A 153 13.07 15.43 -18.79
C ALA A 153 12.83 14.69 -20.11
N ALA A 154 12.05 15.27 -21.04
CA ALA A 154 11.80 14.69 -22.36
C ALA A 154 13.09 14.30 -23.14
N SER A 155 14.24 14.88 -22.77
CA SER A 155 15.53 14.66 -23.42
C SER A 155 16.55 13.82 -22.62
N ARG A 156 16.44 13.72 -21.28
CA ARG A 156 17.44 13.01 -20.45
C ARG A 156 16.93 12.56 -19.09
N ARG A 157 17.54 11.49 -18.56
CA ARG A 157 17.43 11.05 -17.16
C ARG A 157 18.36 11.87 -16.27
N LEU A 158 17.89 12.18 -15.07
CA LEU A 158 18.61 12.82 -13.98
C LEU A 158 18.89 11.76 -12.92
N ASN A 159 20.16 11.63 -12.52
CA ASN A 159 20.54 10.81 -11.38
C ASN A 159 20.50 11.70 -10.13
N PRO A 160 19.50 11.52 -9.24
CA PRO A 160 19.43 12.30 -8.01
C PRO A 160 20.58 11.91 -7.07
N HIS A 161 21.08 12.89 -6.32
CA HIS A 161 22.04 12.67 -5.22
C HIS A 161 21.35 12.35 -3.89
N ILE A 162 20.02 12.17 -3.92
CA ILE A 162 19.14 11.93 -2.78
C ILE A 162 18.41 10.60 -3.01
N ASP A 163 18.05 9.92 -1.94
CA ASP A 163 17.26 8.68 -2.02
C ASP A 163 15.82 8.97 -2.47
N LEU A 164 15.38 8.29 -3.54
CA LEU A 164 14.02 8.37 -4.09
C LEU A 164 13.33 6.98 -4.11
N THR A 165 13.78 6.07 -3.25
CA THR A 165 13.35 4.67 -3.27
C THR A 165 12.13 4.36 -2.37
N SER A 166 11.44 5.41 -1.91
CA SER A 166 10.21 5.32 -1.13
C SER A 166 8.98 5.75 -1.96
N PHE A 167 8.89 5.35 -3.22
CA PHE A 167 7.74 5.71 -4.08
C PHE A 167 6.63 4.64 -4.07
N MET A 168 5.40 5.08 -3.87
CA MET A 168 4.20 4.24 -3.91
C MET A 168 3.02 5.05 -4.47
N ILE A 169 2.09 4.38 -5.15
CA ILE A 169 0.84 5.00 -5.60
C ILE A 169 -0.32 4.36 -4.84
N THR A 170 -0.97 5.13 -3.98
CA THR A 170 -2.17 4.70 -3.25
C THR A 170 -3.42 5.03 -4.07
N LEU A 171 -4.39 4.13 -4.03
CA LEU A 171 -5.69 4.20 -4.67
C LEU A 171 -6.75 3.92 -3.61
N GLN A 172 -7.47 4.95 -3.20
CA GLN A 172 -8.57 4.80 -2.25
C GLN A 172 -9.76 4.12 -2.92
N CYS A 173 -10.16 2.96 -2.41
CA CYS A 173 -11.25 2.19 -2.98
C CYS A 173 -12.62 2.61 -2.42
N GLU A 174 -12.66 3.05 -1.16
CA GLU A 174 -13.91 3.39 -0.48
C GLU A 174 -14.25 4.89 -0.47
N ARG A 175 -13.23 5.76 -0.34
CA ARG A 175 -13.44 7.15 0.11
C ARG A 175 -13.36 8.25 -0.95
N ASN A 176 -12.63 8.04 -2.05
CA ASN A 176 -12.15 9.15 -2.88
C ASN A 176 -12.30 8.91 -4.38
N SER A 177 -13.33 8.18 -4.77
CA SER A 177 -13.90 8.42 -6.08
C SER A 177 -14.89 9.57 -5.92
N ASN A 178 -14.88 10.55 -6.80
CA ASN A 178 -15.90 11.60 -6.87
C ASN A 178 -17.28 11.01 -7.30
N GLY A 179 -17.77 9.97 -6.62
CA GLY A 179 -18.95 9.18 -6.96
C GLY A 179 -18.78 8.22 -8.15
N ALA A 180 -17.58 8.09 -8.73
CA ALA A 180 -17.36 7.30 -9.95
C ALA A 180 -17.19 5.78 -9.70
N LEU A 181 -16.55 5.40 -8.60
CA LEU A 181 -16.27 4.00 -8.23
C LEU A 181 -16.01 3.86 -6.73
N THR A 182 -16.98 3.37 -5.97
CA THR A 182 -16.70 2.71 -4.68
C THR A 182 -16.43 1.24 -5.01
N PHE A 183 -15.27 0.71 -4.61
CA PHE A 183 -14.83 -0.65 -4.93
C PHE A 183 -14.30 -1.37 -3.69
N ASP A 184 -15.17 -1.82 -2.81
CA ASP A 184 -14.80 -2.63 -1.63
C ASP A 184 -14.63 -4.13 -1.96
N GLY A 185 -14.99 -4.54 -3.18
CA GLY A 185 -15.03 -5.95 -3.57
C GLY A 185 -16.20 -6.75 -3.00
N LEU A 186 -17.11 -6.14 -2.23
CA LEU A 186 -18.29 -6.82 -1.66
C LEU A 186 -19.23 -7.32 -2.76
N ASP A 187 -19.46 -6.50 -3.77
CA ASP A 187 -20.33 -6.82 -4.91
C ASP A 187 -19.81 -7.98 -5.77
N THR A 188 -18.55 -8.38 -5.58
CA THR A 188 -17.91 -9.43 -6.39
C THR A 188 -18.31 -10.83 -5.98
N GLN A 189 -18.93 -11.02 -4.80
CA GLN A 189 -19.29 -12.34 -4.26
C GLN A 189 -18.11 -13.34 -4.27
N ASN A 190 -16.88 -12.86 -3.99
CA ASN A 190 -15.63 -13.63 -4.07
C ASN A 190 -15.27 -14.13 -5.48
N GLN A 191 -15.86 -13.55 -6.53
CA GLN A 191 -15.42 -13.79 -7.90
C GLN A 191 -14.17 -12.96 -8.23
N ASN A 192 -13.39 -13.46 -9.17
CA ASN A 192 -12.19 -12.76 -9.61
C ASN A 192 -12.56 -11.50 -10.40
N VAL A 193 -11.95 -10.38 -10.04
CA VAL A 193 -12.09 -9.10 -10.75
C VAL A 193 -10.85 -8.86 -11.61
N SER A 194 -11.05 -8.41 -12.85
CA SER A 194 -9.94 -7.97 -13.69
C SER A 194 -9.43 -6.61 -13.23
N VAL A 195 -8.16 -6.53 -12.85
CA VAL A 195 -7.43 -5.30 -12.61
C VAL A 195 -6.52 -5.04 -13.79
N GLN A 196 -6.68 -3.88 -14.41
CA GLN A 196 -5.88 -3.45 -15.54
C GLN A 196 -5.07 -2.22 -15.16
N LEU A 197 -3.78 -2.26 -15.46
CA LEU A 197 -2.87 -1.13 -15.34
C LEU A 197 -2.32 -0.81 -16.73
N SER A 198 -2.48 0.45 -17.12
CA SER A 198 -1.92 0.98 -18.35
C SER A 198 -1.18 2.29 -18.08
N GLY A 199 -0.18 2.59 -18.91
CA GLY A 199 0.58 3.83 -18.83
C GLY A 199 1.66 3.85 -19.89
N VAL A 200 2.11 5.03 -20.28
CA VAL A 200 3.12 5.22 -21.33
C VAL A 200 4.35 5.90 -20.74
N GLN A 201 5.53 5.46 -21.16
CA GLN A 201 6.78 6.03 -20.64
C GLN A 201 7.00 7.44 -21.18
N ILE A 202 7.33 8.40 -20.30
CA ILE A 202 7.59 9.81 -20.65
C ILE A 202 8.86 9.96 -21.49
N TYR A 203 9.84 9.09 -21.27
CA TYR A 203 11.10 9.07 -22.00
C TYR A 203 11.22 7.76 -22.79
N GLN A 204 11.45 7.84 -24.11
CA GLN A 204 11.35 6.70 -25.03
C GLN A 204 12.64 6.43 -25.84
N ASN A 205 13.81 6.89 -25.39
CA ASN A 205 15.04 6.63 -26.14
C ASN A 205 15.62 5.22 -25.88
N ASP A 206 16.12 4.60 -26.96
CA ASP A 206 16.59 3.20 -27.04
C ASP A 206 17.66 2.78 -26.03
N THR A 207 18.36 3.72 -25.40
CA THR A 207 19.48 3.44 -24.47
C THR A 207 19.13 3.66 -22.99
N ASN A 208 17.93 4.15 -22.68
CA ASN A 208 17.53 4.49 -21.31
C ASN A 208 16.01 4.31 -21.15
N CYS A 209 15.52 3.08 -21.17
CA CYS A 209 14.27 2.82 -20.48
C CYS A 209 14.46 3.17 -18.98
N ASN A 210 13.42 3.57 -18.25
CA ASN A 210 13.46 4.05 -16.86
C ASN A 210 14.01 3.03 -15.85
N TYR A 211 14.45 1.90 -16.35
CA TYR A 211 14.98 0.78 -15.65
C TYR A 211 16.38 0.56 -16.18
N ASN A 212 17.34 0.44 -15.28
CA ASN A 212 18.67 0.01 -15.67
C ASN A 212 18.49 -1.35 -16.34
N VAL A 213 18.56 -1.37 -17.66
CA VAL A 213 18.98 -2.55 -18.38
C VAL A 213 20.34 -2.86 -17.75
N ASP A 214 20.44 -3.95 -16.99
CA ASP A 214 21.75 -4.35 -16.51
C ASP A 214 22.68 -4.52 -17.72
N LEU A 215 24.00 -4.61 -17.50
CA LEU A 215 24.95 -4.88 -18.59
C LEU A 215 24.59 -6.15 -19.41
N MET A 216 23.60 -6.94 -18.96
CA MET A 216 23.07 -8.16 -19.56
C MET A 216 21.70 -8.02 -20.22
N GLY A 217 21.12 -6.82 -20.39
CA GLY A 217 19.86 -6.66 -21.12
C GLY A 217 18.58 -6.82 -20.29
N LYS A 218 18.64 -6.94 -18.95
CA LYS A 218 17.46 -7.32 -18.16
C LYS A 218 16.47 -6.18 -17.93
N ARG A 219 15.20 -6.50 -18.18
CA ARG A 219 14.04 -5.65 -17.89
C ARG A 219 13.79 -5.56 -16.38
N PRO A 220 13.10 -4.51 -15.93
CA PRO A 220 12.71 -4.39 -14.54
C PRO A 220 11.77 -5.50 -14.08
N PRO A 221 11.65 -5.67 -12.76
CA PRO A 221 10.67 -6.57 -12.18
C PRO A 221 9.27 -6.15 -12.61
N PRO A 222 8.33 -7.10 -12.64
CA PRO A 222 6.94 -6.74 -12.69
C PRO A 222 6.55 -5.89 -11.48
N PHE A 223 5.58 -5.03 -11.69
CA PHE A 223 5.01 -4.18 -10.65
C PHE A 223 4.26 -5.03 -9.64
N ILE A 224 4.17 -4.50 -8.42
CA ILE A 224 3.50 -5.16 -7.31
C ILE A 224 2.22 -4.39 -7.01
N LEU A 225 1.10 -5.12 -6.96
CA LEU A 225 -0.17 -4.62 -6.49
C LEU A 225 -0.41 -5.12 -5.07
N CYS A 226 -0.61 -4.20 -4.16
CA CYS A 226 -0.95 -4.46 -2.77
C CYS A 226 -2.44 -4.17 -2.57
N ALA A 227 -3.18 -5.16 -2.05
CA ALA A 227 -4.53 -4.97 -1.54
C ALA A 227 -4.48 -4.80 -0.04
N ILE A 228 -5.05 -3.69 0.43
CA ILE A 228 -5.06 -3.33 1.84
C ILE A 228 -6.47 -3.61 2.35
N HIS A 229 -6.52 -4.33 3.46
CA HIS A 229 -7.74 -4.69 4.15
C HIS A 229 -7.68 -4.13 5.56
N ASP A 230 -8.73 -3.42 5.96
CA ASP A 230 -8.92 -3.06 7.34
C ASP A 230 -9.16 -4.33 8.16
N ASN A 231 -8.48 -4.41 9.29
CA ASN A 231 -8.51 -5.55 10.17
C ASN A 231 -8.38 -5.08 11.62
N PHE A 232 -8.43 -6.01 12.54
CA PHE A 232 -8.28 -5.72 13.95
C PHE A 232 -7.67 -6.89 14.69
N TRP A 233 -7.03 -6.58 15.81
CA TRP A 233 -6.42 -7.52 16.71
C TRP A 233 -7.23 -7.52 17.99
N LEU A 234 -7.66 -8.72 18.41
CA LEU A 234 -8.30 -8.92 19.69
C LEU A 234 -7.26 -9.26 20.74
N PHE A 235 -7.21 -8.48 21.81
CA PHE A 235 -6.40 -8.76 22.98
C PHE A 235 -7.30 -9.16 24.13
N GLY A 236 -6.90 -10.18 24.88
CA GLY A 236 -7.62 -10.68 26.04
C GLY A 236 -6.69 -10.94 27.23
N PRO A 237 -7.22 -10.90 28.46
CA PRO A 237 -6.44 -11.00 29.70
C PRO A 237 -5.89 -12.42 29.95
N ALA A 238 -6.54 -13.46 29.42
CA ALA A 238 -6.03 -14.82 29.50
C ALA A 238 -5.07 -15.11 28.34
N ASN A 239 -3.77 -15.23 28.64
CA ASN A 239 -2.68 -15.68 27.76
C ASN A 239 -1.95 -14.64 26.88
N GLY A 240 -1.94 -13.36 27.25
CA GLY A 240 -1.02 -12.39 26.61
C GLY A 240 -1.37 -12.03 25.17
N GLY A 241 -2.67 -11.86 24.89
CA GLY A 241 -3.18 -11.50 23.56
C GLY A 241 -3.15 -12.67 22.60
N SER A 242 -4.26 -13.39 22.46
CA SER A 242 -4.40 -14.41 21.41
C SER A 242 -4.84 -13.75 20.10
N TYR A 243 -4.05 -13.92 19.05
CA TYR A 243 -4.45 -13.59 17.68
C TYR A 243 -5.66 -14.42 17.26
N VAL A 244 -6.78 -13.76 16.97
CA VAL A 244 -7.94 -14.36 16.31
C VAL A 244 -8.17 -13.64 14.99
N TYR A 245 -7.83 -14.31 13.90
CA TYR A 245 -8.19 -13.86 12.56
C TYR A 245 -9.70 -13.98 12.39
N ASN A 246 -10.39 -12.85 12.23
CA ASN A 246 -11.82 -12.84 11.95
C ASN A 246 -12.09 -12.26 10.56
N ALA A 247 -12.36 -13.15 9.60
CA ALA A 247 -12.74 -12.76 8.24
C ALA A 247 -14.26 -12.69 8.02
N ASN A 248 -15.04 -13.09 9.02
CA ASN A 248 -16.47 -13.35 8.83
C ASN A 248 -17.35 -12.33 9.55
N ASN A 249 -16.82 -11.67 10.59
CA ASN A 249 -17.60 -10.72 11.39
C ASN A 249 -17.14 -9.30 11.12
N SER A 250 -18.10 -8.37 11.17
CA SER A 250 -17.82 -6.93 11.10
C SER A 250 -17.15 -6.42 12.38
N PHE A 251 -16.60 -5.21 12.32
CA PHE A 251 -16.03 -4.54 13.50
C PHE A 251 -17.07 -4.39 14.63
N ASP A 252 -18.30 -3.98 14.30
CA ASP A 252 -19.38 -3.78 15.27
C ASP A 252 -19.79 -5.10 15.95
N GLU A 253 -19.83 -6.19 15.19
CA GLU A 253 -20.11 -7.53 15.73
C GLU A 253 -19.03 -8.00 16.71
N MET A 254 -17.76 -7.67 16.43
CA MET A 254 -16.65 -7.98 17.32
C MET A 254 -16.66 -7.14 18.59
N ILE A 255 -16.97 -5.85 18.50
CA ILE A 255 -17.11 -4.99 19.68
C ILE A 255 -18.23 -5.51 20.58
N CYS A 256 -19.37 -5.88 20.02
CA CYS A 256 -20.48 -6.47 20.78
C CYS A 256 -20.09 -7.78 21.50
N GLN A 257 -19.17 -8.58 20.94
CA GLN A 257 -18.69 -9.82 21.56
C GLN A 257 -17.72 -9.58 22.73
N ILE A 258 -17.13 -8.39 22.83
CA ILE A 258 -16.16 -8.02 23.87
C ILE A 258 -16.86 -7.28 25.02
N GLU A 259 -17.99 -6.65 24.75
CA GLU A 259 -18.81 -5.93 25.72
C GLU A 259 -19.81 -6.81 26.48
N GLY A 260 -20.08 -8.04 26.00
CA GLY A 260 -20.92 -9.04 26.66
C GLY A 260 -20.16 -9.93 27.64
#